data_AF-A0A7J7FLW7-F1
#
_entry.id   AF-A0A7J7FLW7-F1
#
_cell.length_a   1.000
_cell.length_b   1.000
_cell.length_c   1.000
_cell.angle_alpha   90.00
_cell.angle_beta   90.00
_cell.angle_gamma   90.00
#
_symmetry.space_group_name_H-M   'P 1'
#
loop_
_entity.id
_entity.type
_entity.pdbx_description
1 polymer ?
#
loop_
_entity_poly.entity_id
_entity_poly.type
_entity_poly.pdbx_seq_one_letter_code
_entity_poly.pdbx_strand_id
1 'polypeptide(L)'
;VKHKSFLTVEDCFELGKVAYTEADYYHTELWMEQALRQLDEGEVSTIDKVSVLDYLSYAVYQQGDLDKALLLTKKLLELDPEHQRANGNLKYFEYIMAKEKDDNKSASDDQSDQKTTSKKKGVAVDYLPERQKYEMLCRGEGIKMTPRRQKKLFCRYHDGNRNPKFILAPAKQEDEWDKPRIIRFHDIISDAEIEIVKDLAKPRLSRATVHDPETGKLTTAQYRVSK
;
A
#
# COMPACT_ATOMS: atom_id res chain seq x y z
N VAL A 1 -15.56 20.96 -1.51
CA VAL A 1 -14.80 20.50 -2.69
C VAL A 1 -14.24 19.12 -2.36
N LYS A 2 -14.69 18.04 -3.03
CA LYS A 2 -14.00 16.74 -2.91
C LYS A 2 -12.74 16.86 -3.76
N HIS A 3 -11.60 17.13 -3.15
CA HIS A 3 -10.32 16.89 -3.82
C HIS A 3 -10.23 15.39 -4.07
N LYS A 4 -10.51 14.97 -5.30
CA LYS A 4 -10.13 13.63 -5.76
C LYS A 4 -8.64 13.71 -6.05
N SER A 5 -7.82 13.42 -5.06
CA SER A 5 -6.41 13.12 -5.28
C SER A 5 -6.34 11.78 -6.02
N PHE A 6 -5.77 11.79 -7.21
CA PHE A 6 -5.44 10.59 -7.98
C PHE A 6 -3.93 10.39 -7.93
N LEU A 7 -3.49 9.13 -7.92
CA LEU A 7 -2.08 8.78 -8.07
C LEU A 7 -1.82 8.55 -9.55
N THR A 8 -0.76 9.19 -10.05
CA THR A 8 -0.27 9.00 -11.42
C THR A 8 0.50 7.68 -11.55
N VAL A 9 0.80 7.28 -12.78
CA VAL A 9 1.70 6.14 -13.06
C VAL A 9 3.03 6.32 -12.32
N GLU A 10 3.55 7.55 -12.29
CA GLU A 10 4.81 7.90 -11.62
C GLU A 10 4.74 7.69 -10.12
N ASP A 11 3.66 8.16 -9.49
CA ASP A 11 3.45 7.95 -8.06
C ASP A 11 3.36 6.46 -7.73
N CYS A 12 2.62 5.68 -8.52
CA CYS A 12 2.50 4.24 -8.31
C CYS A 12 3.83 3.51 -8.50
N PHE A 13 4.60 3.88 -9.53
CA PHE A 13 5.90 3.27 -9.80
C PHE A 13 6.92 3.57 -8.69
N GLU A 14 6.99 4.82 -8.21
CA GLU A 14 7.89 5.18 -7.11
C GLU A 14 7.49 4.49 -5.80
N LEU A 15 6.19 4.39 -5.48
CA LEU A 15 5.72 3.62 -4.34
C LEU A 15 6.11 2.14 -4.44
N GLY A 16 5.97 1.54 -5.62
CA GLY A 16 6.39 0.16 -5.88
C GLY A 16 7.90 -0.04 -5.77
N LYS A 17 8.71 0.93 -6.22
CA LYS A 17 10.18 0.89 -6.06
C LYS A 17 10.62 0.96 -4.61
N VAL A 18 10.01 1.84 -3.81
CA VAL A 18 10.31 1.90 -2.37
C VAL A 18 9.98 0.55 -1.71
N ALA A 19 8.80 -0.02 -1.98
CA ALA A 19 8.43 -1.34 -1.48
C ALA A 19 9.43 -2.43 -1.91
N TYR A 20 9.89 -2.38 -3.17
CA TYR A 20 10.88 -3.31 -3.69
C TYR A 20 12.22 -3.23 -2.94
N THR A 21 12.69 -2.01 -2.62
CA THR A 21 13.94 -1.84 -1.86
C THR A 21 13.85 -2.38 -0.43
N GLU A 22 12.64 -2.42 0.14
CA GLU A 22 12.37 -3.01 1.46
C GLU A 22 12.08 -4.52 1.39
N ALA A 23 12.22 -5.14 0.20
CA ALA A 23 11.85 -6.53 -0.08
C ALA A 23 10.37 -6.86 0.20
N ASP A 24 9.49 -5.85 0.19
CA ASP A 24 8.05 -6.01 0.25
C ASP A 24 7.50 -6.27 -1.15
N TYR A 25 7.71 -7.50 -1.62
CA TYR A 25 7.33 -7.92 -2.96
C TYR A 25 5.82 -7.95 -3.16
N TYR A 26 5.04 -8.15 -2.08
CA TYR A 26 3.58 -8.11 -2.12
C TYR A 26 3.08 -6.71 -2.51
N HIS A 27 3.54 -5.65 -1.83
CA HIS A 27 3.13 -4.30 -2.19
C HIS A 27 3.78 -3.83 -3.49
N THR A 28 4.98 -4.31 -3.82
CA THR A 28 5.59 -4.06 -5.13
C THR A 28 4.67 -4.56 -6.25
N GLU A 29 4.16 -5.78 -6.16
CA GLU A 29 3.21 -6.34 -7.14
C GLU A 29 1.96 -5.45 -7.26
N LEU A 30 1.32 -5.10 -6.14
CA LEU A 30 0.10 -4.28 -6.15
C LEU A 30 0.31 -2.92 -6.83
N TRP A 31 1.40 -2.23 -6.52
CA TRP A 31 1.70 -0.91 -7.06
C TRP A 31 2.11 -0.97 -8.53
N MET A 32 2.93 -1.95 -8.92
CA MET A 32 3.34 -2.14 -10.31
C MET A 32 2.17 -2.59 -11.21
N GLU A 33 1.26 -3.42 -10.70
CA GLU A 33 0.02 -3.75 -11.42
C GLU A 33 -0.90 -2.55 -11.61
N GLN A 34 -0.95 -1.64 -10.63
CA GLN A 34 -1.73 -0.41 -10.75
C GLN A 34 -1.10 0.53 -11.78
N ALA A 35 0.23 0.70 -11.75
CA ALA A 35 0.96 1.49 -12.72
C ALA A 35 0.79 0.93 -14.15
N LEU A 36 0.87 -0.39 -14.32
CA LEU A 36 0.66 -1.06 -15.61
C LEU A 36 -0.77 -0.85 -16.12
N ARG A 37 -1.78 -0.95 -15.26
CA ARG A 37 -3.18 -0.68 -15.62
C ARG A 37 -3.39 0.74 -16.13
N GLN A 38 -2.82 1.74 -15.45
CA GLN A 38 -2.91 3.14 -15.89
C GLN A 38 -2.21 3.37 -17.24
N LEU A 39 -1.06 2.74 -17.47
CA LEU A 39 -0.38 2.75 -18.77
C LEU A 39 -1.17 2.02 -19.87
N ASP A 40 -1.92 0.98 -19.53
CA ASP A 40 -2.82 0.28 -20.45
C ASP A 40 -4.07 1.10 -20.79
N GLU A 41 -4.56 1.90 -19.83
CA GLU A 41 -5.66 2.88 -20.03
C GLU A 41 -5.23 4.12 -20.84
N GLY A 42 -3.93 4.26 -21.13
CA GLY A 42 -3.38 5.31 -21.99
C GLY A 42 -2.93 6.58 -21.26
N GLU A 43 -2.66 6.50 -19.96
CA GLU A 43 -2.06 7.61 -19.21
C GLU A 43 -0.67 7.95 -19.78
N VAL A 44 -0.43 9.22 -20.09
CA VAL A 44 0.86 9.69 -20.59
C VAL A 44 1.82 9.81 -19.42
N SER A 45 2.88 9.01 -19.43
CA SER A 45 3.90 8.98 -18.39
C SER A 45 5.31 8.90 -19.00
N THR A 46 6.32 9.33 -18.23
CA THR A 46 7.73 9.15 -18.55
C THR A 46 8.22 7.72 -18.31
N ILE A 47 7.47 6.95 -17.52
CA ILE A 47 7.81 5.57 -17.19
C ILE A 47 7.33 4.64 -18.29
N ASP A 48 8.25 3.81 -18.76
CA ASP A 48 8.01 2.79 -19.75
C ASP A 48 7.39 1.53 -19.15
N LYS A 49 6.54 0.86 -19.93
CA LYS A 49 5.93 -0.41 -19.54
C LYS A 49 6.99 -1.50 -19.27
N VAL A 50 8.14 -1.43 -19.95
CA VAL A 50 9.24 -2.40 -19.79
C VAL A 50 9.81 -2.33 -18.37
N SER A 51 10.14 -1.13 -17.87
CA SER A 51 10.55 -0.93 -16.47
C SER A 51 9.53 -1.44 -15.46
N VAL A 52 8.24 -1.16 -15.66
CA VAL A 52 7.18 -1.66 -14.75
C VAL A 52 7.13 -3.20 -14.73
N LEU A 53 7.16 -3.83 -15.92
CA LEU A 53 7.14 -5.28 -16.07
C LEU A 53 8.37 -5.96 -15.48
N ASP A 54 9.53 -5.29 -15.52
CA ASP A 54 10.78 -5.80 -14.96
C ASP A 54 10.67 -5.98 -13.44
N TYR A 55 10.28 -4.92 -12.72
CA TYR A 55 10.02 -5.00 -11.28
C TYR A 55 8.89 -5.96 -10.93
N LEU A 56 7.79 -5.92 -11.69
CA LEU A 56 6.61 -6.75 -11.45
C LEU A 56 6.94 -8.25 -11.62
N SER A 57 7.64 -8.62 -12.69
CA SER A 57 7.99 -10.03 -12.96
C SER A 57 8.85 -10.63 -11.84
N TYR A 58 9.81 -9.86 -11.32
CA TYR A 58 10.65 -10.30 -10.21
C TYR A 58 9.88 -10.36 -8.89
N ALA A 59 9.05 -9.36 -8.57
CA ALA A 59 8.24 -9.35 -7.36
C ALA A 59 7.27 -10.54 -7.30
N VAL A 60 6.65 -10.89 -8.43
CA VAL A 60 5.77 -12.05 -8.57
C VAL A 60 6.56 -13.36 -8.41
N TYR A 61 7.75 -13.46 -9.00
CA TYR A 61 8.65 -14.60 -8.81
C TYR A 61 9.03 -14.80 -7.34
N GLN A 62 9.40 -13.73 -6.63
CA GLN A 62 9.77 -13.80 -5.21
C GLN A 62 8.62 -14.25 -4.30
N GLN A 63 7.37 -14.04 -4.72
CA GLN A 63 6.18 -14.53 -4.03
C GLN A 63 5.86 -16.00 -4.35
N GLY A 64 6.52 -16.59 -5.35
CA GLY A 64 6.41 -18.01 -5.71
C GLY A 64 5.44 -18.31 -6.86
N ASP A 65 4.85 -17.30 -7.50
CA ASP A 65 4.00 -17.50 -8.67
C ASP A 65 4.84 -17.48 -9.95
N LEU A 66 5.47 -18.63 -10.23
CA LEU A 66 6.44 -18.74 -11.30
C LEU A 66 5.80 -18.72 -12.70
N ASP A 67 4.56 -19.21 -12.82
CA ASP A 67 3.78 -19.16 -14.06
C ASP A 67 3.49 -17.70 -14.46
N LYS A 68 3.02 -16.89 -13.50
CA LYS A 68 2.74 -15.47 -13.73
C LYS A 68 4.04 -14.69 -14.01
N ALA A 69 5.13 -14.97 -13.30
CA ALA A 69 6.43 -14.35 -13.55
C ALA A 69 6.94 -14.62 -14.98
N LEU A 70 6.81 -15.85 -15.47
CA LEU A 70 7.18 -16.23 -16.84
C LEU A 70 6.34 -15.47 -17.87
N LEU A 71 5.02 -15.41 -17.67
CA LEU A 71 4.11 -14.72 -18.58
C LEU A 71 4.43 -13.22 -18.68
N LEU A 72 4.72 -12.58 -17.53
CA LEU A 72 5.13 -11.18 -17.48
C LEU A 72 6.48 -10.96 -18.16
N THR A 73 7.44 -11.87 -17.98
CA THR A 73 8.75 -11.80 -18.64
C THR A 73 8.63 -11.94 -20.16
N LYS A 74 7.73 -12.80 -20.65
CA LYS A 74 7.44 -12.92 -22.09
C LYS A 74 6.82 -11.64 -22.65
N LYS A 75 5.84 -11.05 -21.94
CA LYS A 75 5.27 -9.74 -22.31
C LYS A 75 6.31 -8.62 -22.33
N LEU A 76 7.27 -8.64 -21.41
CA LEU A 76 8.39 -7.70 -21.41
C LEU A 76 9.23 -7.85 -22.68
N LEU A 77 9.61 -9.09 -23.03
CA LEU A 77 10.42 -9.38 -24.23
C LEU A 77 9.67 -9.15 -25.55
N GLU A 78 8.34 -9.16 -25.56
CA GLU A 78 7.54 -8.72 -26.71
C GLU A 78 7.69 -7.21 -26.97
N LEU A 79 7.92 -6.41 -25.92
CA LEU A 79 8.13 -4.97 -26.01
C LEU A 79 9.61 -4.60 -26.24
N ASP A 80 10.52 -5.30 -25.57
CA ASP A 80 11.97 -5.13 -25.71
C ASP A 80 12.68 -6.49 -25.78
N PRO A 81 12.87 -7.03 -27.01
CA PRO A 81 13.54 -8.32 -27.20
C PRO A 81 15.00 -8.35 -26.73
N GLU A 82 15.68 -7.20 -26.72
CA GLU A 82 17.11 -7.08 -26.38
C GLU A 82 17.32 -6.84 -24.87
N HIS A 83 16.25 -6.87 -24.07
CA HIS A 83 16.34 -6.66 -22.63
C HIS A 83 17.16 -7.75 -21.94
N GLN A 84 18.40 -7.42 -21.57
CA GLN A 84 19.39 -8.38 -21.06
C GLN A 84 18.90 -9.16 -19.84
N ARG A 85 18.28 -8.46 -18.87
CA ARG A 85 17.81 -9.06 -17.61
C ARG A 85 16.62 -9.99 -17.84
N ALA A 86 15.70 -9.61 -18.73
CA ALA A 86 14.51 -10.41 -19.00
C ALA A 86 14.87 -11.70 -19.76
N ASN A 87 15.83 -11.64 -20.69
CA ASN A 87 16.37 -12.82 -21.35
C ASN A 87 17.03 -13.79 -20.36
N GLY A 88 17.75 -13.27 -19.35
CA GLY A 88 18.30 -14.06 -18.26
C GLY A 88 17.21 -14.68 -17.39
N ASN A 89 16.24 -13.88 -16.96
CA ASN A 89 15.11 -14.32 -16.12
C ASN A 89 14.27 -15.40 -16.82
N LEU A 90 14.01 -15.25 -18.12
CA LEU A 90 13.24 -16.24 -18.90
C LEU A 90 13.87 -17.62 -18.82
N LYS A 91 15.17 -17.73 -19.15
CA LYS A 91 15.90 -19.01 -19.09
C LYS A 91 15.93 -19.58 -17.68
N TYR A 92 16.09 -18.72 -16.68
CA TYR A 92 16.13 -19.11 -15.28
C TYR A 92 14.77 -19.64 -14.80
N PHE A 93 13.67 -18.97 -15.10
CA PHE A 93 12.32 -19.40 -14.75
C PHE A 93 11.94 -20.71 -15.47
N GLU A 94 12.27 -20.85 -16.76
CA GLU A 94 12.05 -22.11 -17.50
C GLU A 94 12.83 -23.28 -16.89
N TYR A 95 14.08 -23.05 -16.47
CA TYR A 95 14.89 -24.04 -15.79
C TYR A 95 14.27 -24.50 -14.45
N ILE A 96 13.82 -23.55 -13.61
CA ILE A 96 13.17 -23.88 -12.33
C ILE A 96 11.87 -24.65 -12.57
N MET A 97 11.02 -24.22 -13.51
CA MET A 97 9.79 -24.95 -13.86
C MET A 97 10.06 -26.38 -14.29
N ALA A 98 11.08 -26.60 -15.12
CA ALA A 98 11.43 -27.93 -15.60
C ALA A 98 11.85 -28.82 -14.43
N LYS A 99 12.68 -28.29 -13.53
CA LYS A 99 13.12 -28.99 -12.33
C LYS A 99 11.96 -29.36 -11.40
N GLU A 100 11.03 -28.43 -11.13
CA GLU A 100 9.84 -28.72 -10.30
C GLU A 100 8.93 -29.79 -10.92
N LYS A 101 8.86 -29.86 -12.26
CA LYS A 101 8.11 -30.92 -12.95
C LYS A 101 8.79 -32.28 -12.85
N ASP A 102 10.11 -32.33 -12.88
CA ASP A 102 10.86 -33.57 -12.78
C ASP A 102 10.86 -34.11 -11.34
N ASP A 103 11.01 -33.23 -10.33
CA ASP A 103 10.91 -33.59 -8.91
C ASP A 103 9.51 -34.17 -8.56
N ASN A 104 8.45 -33.59 -9.15
CA ASN A 104 7.08 -34.11 -8.97
C ASN A 104 6.82 -35.44 -9.70
N LYS A 105 7.56 -35.76 -10.78
CA LYS A 105 7.46 -37.06 -11.47
C LYS A 105 8.19 -38.17 -10.71
N SER A 106 9.28 -37.87 -10.00
CA SER A 106 9.96 -38.84 -9.13
C SER A 106 9.19 -39.17 -7.84
N ALA A 107 8.20 -38.35 -7.46
CA ALA A 107 7.36 -38.56 -6.28
C ALA A 107 6.04 -39.33 -6.58
N SER A 108 5.80 -39.74 -7.83
CA SER A 108 4.52 -40.35 -8.25
C SER A 108 4.49 -41.88 -8.24
N ASP A 109 5.45 -42.56 -7.61
CA ASP A 109 5.49 -44.04 -7.55
C ASP A 109 5.10 -44.62 -6.18
N ASP A 110 4.53 -43.81 -5.28
CA ASP A 110 3.90 -44.30 -4.06
C ASP A 110 2.52 -43.64 -3.88
N GLN A 111 1.46 -44.41 -4.12
CA GLN A 111 0.08 -43.97 -3.96
C GLN A 111 -0.22 -43.66 -2.50
N SER A 112 -0.67 -42.43 -2.22
CA SER A 112 -1.76 -42.22 -1.27
C SER A 112 -2.53 -40.95 -1.59
N ASP A 113 -3.85 -41.07 -1.59
CA ASP A 113 -4.83 -40.00 -1.62
C ASP A 113 -4.50 -38.89 -0.62
N GLN A 114 -3.78 -37.87 -1.07
CA GLN A 114 -3.85 -36.55 -0.49
C GLN A 114 -4.35 -35.63 -1.58
N LYS A 115 -5.60 -35.17 -1.44
CA LYS A 115 -6.09 -33.97 -2.08
C LYS A 115 -5.06 -32.87 -1.85
N THR A 116 -4.20 -32.67 -2.83
CA THR A 116 -3.33 -31.51 -2.95
C THR A 116 -4.25 -30.33 -3.20
N THR A 117 -4.84 -29.83 -2.11
CA THR A 117 -5.23 -28.44 -2.04
C THR A 117 -4.02 -27.68 -2.52
N SER A 118 -4.12 -27.07 -3.71
CA SER A 118 -3.11 -26.20 -4.26
C SER A 118 -2.75 -25.22 -3.16
N LYS A 119 -1.64 -25.49 -2.46
CA LYS A 119 -1.10 -24.55 -1.49
C LYS A 119 -0.82 -23.32 -2.34
N LYS A 120 -1.64 -22.29 -2.20
CA LYS A 120 -1.26 -20.91 -2.52
C LYS A 120 -0.05 -20.60 -1.65
N LYS A 121 1.11 -21.14 -2.05
CA LYS A 121 2.43 -20.80 -1.51
C LYS A 121 2.68 -19.39 -2.04
N GLY A 122 2.64 -18.41 -1.15
CA GLY A 122 2.76 -17.01 -1.53
C GLY A 122 1.85 -16.05 -0.76
N VAL A 123 1.09 -16.50 0.24
CA VAL A 123 0.65 -15.54 1.26
C VAL A 123 1.89 -15.24 2.09
N ALA A 124 2.53 -14.10 1.81
CA ALA A 124 3.54 -13.51 2.68
C ALA A 124 3.01 -13.66 4.12
N VAL A 125 3.80 -14.27 5.01
CA VAL A 125 3.39 -14.54 6.40
C VAL A 125 2.80 -13.25 6.94
N ASP A 126 1.49 -13.22 7.15
CA ASP A 126 0.77 -12.01 7.48
C ASP A 126 1.24 -11.60 8.88
N TYR A 127 2.17 -10.67 8.93
CA TYR A 127 2.86 -10.24 10.15
C TYR A 127 1.90 -9.60 11.17
N LEU A 128 0.66 -9.34 10.76
CA LEU A 128 -0.38 -8.71 11.56
C LEU A 128 -1.71 -9.45 11.37
N PRO A 129 -2.16 -10.26 12.35
CA PRO A 129 -3.48 -10.91 12.31
C PRO A 129 -4.65 -9.95 12.08
N GLU A 130 -4.51 -8.67 12.47
CA GLU A 130 -5.51 -7.62 12.31
C GLU A 130 -5.41 -6.86 10.98
N ARG A 131 -4.47 -7.21 10.08
CA ARG A 131 -4.24 -6.49 8.81
C ARG A 131 -5.52 -6.34 8.00
N GLN A 132 -6.25 -7.44 7.81
CA GLN A 132 -7.52 -7.40 7.09
C GLN A 132 -8.51 -6.41 7.72
N LYS A 133 -8.62 -6.39 9.05
CA LYS A 133 -9.48 -5.42 9.75
C LYS A 133 -9.02 -3.99 9.53
N TYR A 134 -7.72 -3.74 9.61
CA TYR A 134 -7.14 -2.42 9.37
C TYR A 134 -7.39 -1.94 7.92
N GLU A 135 -7.12 -2.77 6.92
CA GLU A 135 -7.34 -2.43 5.51
C GLU A 135 -8.82 -2.19 5.19
N MET A 136 -9.73 -2.95 5.80
CA MET A 136 -11.17 -2.67 5.73
C MET A 136 -11.50 -1.26 6.24
N LEU A 137 -10.87 -0.81 7.33
CA LEU A 137 -11.07 0.56 7.84
C LEU A 137 -10.54 1.61 6.84
N CYS A 138 -9.39 1.38 6.22
CA CYS A 138 -8.83 2.28 5.19
C CYS A 138 -9.74 2.42 3.96
N ARG A 139 -10.45 1.35 3.58
CA ARG A 139 -11.46 1.39 2.50
C ARG A 139 -12.82 1.98 2.94
N GLY A 140 -12.96 2.36 4.22
CA GLY A 140 -14.21 2.85 4.77
C GLY A 140 -15.27 1.75 4.97
N GLU A 141 -14.86 0.48 5.04
CA GLU A 141 -15.72 -0.69 5.32
C GLU A 141 -15.94 -0.88 6.83
N GLY A 142 -15.41 0.01 7.66
CA GLY A 142 -15.54 -0.02 9.12
C GLY A 142 -16.94 0.28 9.65
N ILE A 143 -17.00 0.62 10.94
CA ILE A 143 -18.23 1.04 11.61
C ILE A 143 -18.78 2.27 10.89
N LYS A 144 -19.96 2.13 10.25
CA LYS A 144 -20.66 3.22 9.58
C LYS A 144 -21.73 3.81 10.48
N MET A 145 -21.92 5.12 10.37
CA MET A 145 -22.98 5.82 11.07
C MET A 145 -24.34 5.38 10.52
N THR A 146 -25.34 5.16 11.39
CA THR A 146 -26.71 4.95 10.91
C THR A 146 -27.25 6.25 10.33
N PRO A 147 -28.13 6.21 9.31
CA PRO A 147 -28.70 7.43 8.73
C PRO A 147 -29.36 8.34 9.77
N ARG A 148 -29.96 7.77 10.83
CA ARG A 148 -30.55 8.50 11.94
C ARG A 148 -29.54 9.29 12.77
N ARG A 149 -28.35 8.73 12.99
CA ARG A 149 -27.26 9.42 13.72
C ARG A 149 -26.59 10.46 12.82
N GLN A 150 -26.36 10.12 11.55
CA GLN A 150 -25.76 11.05 10.58
C GLN A 150 -26.60 12.33 10.39
N LYS A 151 -27.94 12.22 10.41
CA LYS A 151 -28.85 13.39 10.38
C LYS A 151 -28.68 14.37 11.55
N LYS A 152 -28.06 13.95 12.66
CA LYS A 152 -27.79 14.82 13.82
C LYS A 152 -26.47 15.57 13.71
N LEU A 153 -25.61 15.22 12.75
CA LEU A 153 -24.36 15.92 12.50
C LEU A 153 -24.66 17.19 11.70
N PHE A 154 -24.07 18.31 12.11
CA PHE A 154 -24.27 19.59 11.43
C PHE A 154 -23.04 20.48 11.51
N CYS A 155 -22.90 21.37 10.53
CA CYS A 155 -21.89 22.41 10.53
C CYS A 155 -22.40 23.65 11.24
N ARG A 156 -21.53 24.35 11.96
CA ARG A 156 -21.85 25.56 12.71
C ARG A 156 -20.68 26.54 12.72
N TYR A 157 -20.98 27.81 12.93
CA TYR A 157 -20.00 28.83 13.25
C TYR A 157 -19.82 28.86 14.77
N HIS A 158 -18.59 28.64 15.23
CA HIS A 158 -18.25 28.58 16.65
C HIS A 158 -17.53 29.86 17.09
N ASP A 159 -18.09 30.55 18.08
CA ASP A 159 -17.61 31.84 18.58
C ASP A 159 -16.58 31.72 19.72
N GLY A 160 -16.08 30.50 19.99
CA GLY A 160 -15.07 30.28 21.00
C GLY A 160 -15.55 30.58 22.42
N ASN A 161 -16.83 30.35 22.73
CA ASN A 161 -17.47 30.77 23.98
C ASN A 161 -17.41 32.29 24.18
N ARG A 162 -17.87 33.05 23.18
CA ARG A 162 -17.85 34.52 23.16
C ARG A 162 -16.44 35.12 23.20
N ASN A 163 -15.48 34.46 22.55
CA ASN A 163 -14.15 35.04 22.35
C ASN A 163 -14.27 36.22 21.36
N PRO A 164 -13.81 37.43 21.70
CA PRO A 164 -13.96 38.62 20.83
C PRO A 164 -13.47 38.41 19.39
N LYS A 165 -12.40 37.63 19.20
CA LYS A 165 -11.87 37.33 17.86
C LYS A 165 -12.81 36.43 17.05
N PHE A 166 -13.34 35.40 17.69
CA PHE A 166 -14.25 34.44 17.04
C PHE A 166 -15.71 34.94 16.98
N ILE A 167 -16.07 36.03 17.65
CA ILE A 167 -17.34 36.72 17.40
C ILE A 167 -17.30 37.41 16.03
N LEU A 168 -16.18 38.06 15.68
CA LEU A 168 -16.01 38.77 14.42
C LEU A 168 -15.66 37.83 13.25
N ALA A 169 -14.87 36.79 13.51
CA ALA A 169 -14.50 35.76 12.55
C ALA A 169 -14.70 34.36 13.14
N PRO A 170 -15.94 33.84 13.16
CA PRO A 170 -16.24 32.55 13.78
C PRO A 170 -15.53 31.38 13.11
N ALA A 171 -15.09 30.42 13.92
CA ALA A 171 -14.47 29.20 13.42
C ALA A 171 -15.51 28.31 12.75
N LYS A 172 -15.21 27.82 11.54
CA LYS A 172 -16.07 26.86 10.83
C LYS A 172 -15.91 25.49 11.48
N GLN A 173 -16.96 24.97 12.09
CA GLN A 173 -16.95 23.71 12.82
C GLN A 173 -17.89 22.70 12.16
N GLU A 174 -17.41 21.47 11.95
CA GLU A 174 -18.18 20.33 11.45
C GLU A 174 -18.13 19.19 12.47
N ASP A 175 -19.27 18.59 12.80
CA ASP A 175 -19.30 17.35 13.57
C ASP A 175 -19.09 16.16 12.62
N GLU A 176 -17.95 15.48 12.71
CA GLU A 176 -17.65 14.30 11.88
C GLU A 176 -18.19 13.00 12.50
N TRP A 177 -18.29 12.95 13.83
CA TRP A 177 -18.79 11.78 14.55
C TRP A 177 -19.45 12.17 15.87
N ASP A 178 -20.52 11.47 16.28
CA ASP A 178 -21.29 11.77 17.49
C ASP A 178 -20.76 11.07 18.76
N LYS A 179 -20.24 9.83 18.66
CA LYS A 179 -19.69 9.07 19.81
C LYS A 179 -18.55 8.10 19.41
N PRO A 180 -17.28 8.36 19.80
CA PRO A 180 -16.81 9.55 20.52
C PRO A 180 -17.02 10.82 19.68
N ARG A 181 -17.28 11.96 20.32
CA ARG A 181 -17.53 13.19 19.57
C ARG A 181 -16.25 13.62 18.83
N ILE A 182 -16.28 13.58 17.50
CA ILE A 182 -15.17 14.04 16.64
C ILE A 182 -15.64 15.30 15.92
N ILE A 183 -14.84 16.35 16.01
CA ILE A 183 -15.13 17.67 15.48
C ILE A 183 -13.96 18.08 14.59
N ARG A 184 -14.27 18.57 13.40
CA ARG A 184 -13.31 19.17 12.49
C ARG A 184 -13.51 20.67 12.42
N PHE A 185 -12.42 21.40 12.54
CA PHE A 185 -12.39 22.82 12.22
C PHE A 185 -11.86 23.02 10.81
N HIS A 186 -12.56 23.84 10.03
CA HIS A 186 -12.16 24.18 8.67
C HIS A 186 -11.55 25.58 8.63
N ASP A 187 -10.50 25.72 7.83
CA ASP A 187 -9.81 26.99 7.58
C ASP A 187 -9.41 27.74 8.87
N ILE A 188 -9.08 27.00 9.93
CA ILE A 188 -8.75 27.59 11.24
C ILE A 188 -7.36 28.22 11.26
N ILE A 189 -6.47 27.74 10.41
CA ILE A 189 -5.11 28.24 10.19
C ILE A 189 -4.89 28.39 8.69
N SER A 190 -4.18 29.43 8.30
CA SER A 190 -3.79 29.71 6.91
C SER A 190 -2.63 28.83 6.46
N ASP A 191 -2.45 28.68 5.15
CA ASP A 191 -1.32 27.91 4.58
C ASP A 191 0.04 28.45 5.03
N ALA A 192 0.18 29.78 5.19
CA ALA A 192 1.40 30.39 5.71
C ALA A 192 1.68 30.01 7.17
N GLU A 193 0.65 29.97 8.02
CA GLU A 193 0.78 29.50 9.40
C GLU A 193 1.10 28.00 9.45
N ILE A 194 0.51 27.21 8.54
CA ILE A 194 0.82 25.78 8.41
C ILE A 194 2.31 25.57 8.09
N GLU A 195 2.89 26.34 7.17
CA GLU A 195 4.33 26.23 6.86
C GLU A 195 5.22 26.61 8.05
N ILE A 196 4.88 27.67 8.78
CA ILE A 196 5.59 28.04 10.01
C ILE A 196 5.55 26.89 11.03
N VAL A 197 4.38 26.28 11.24
CA VAL A 197 4.23 25.13 12.14
C VAL A 197 5.08 23.95 11.68
N LYS A 198 5.10 23.66 10.38
CA LYS A 198 5.95 22.60 9.80
C LYS A 198 7.42 22.87 10.06
N ASP A 199 7.90 24.09 9.84
CA ASP A 199 9.31 24.44 10.01
C ASP A 199 9.77 24.39 11.46
N LEU A 200 8.90 24.78 12.40
CA LEU A 200 9.16 24.62 13.83
C LEU A 200 9.11 23.16 14.29
N ALA A 201 8.29 22.31 13.64
CA ALA A 201 8.09 20.91 14.02
C ALA A 201 9.15 19.97 13.43
N LYS A 202 9.58 20.17 12.18
CA LYS A 202 10.58 19.36 11.47
C LYS A 202 11.82 19.02 12.31
N PRO A 203 12.53 19.97 12.95
CA PRO A 203 13.74 19.66 13.72
C PRO A 203 13.47 18.88 15.02
N ARG A 204 12.21 18.85 15.48
CA ARG A 204 11.79 18.18 16.72
C ARG A 204 11.08 16.84 16.44
N LEU A 205 10.85 16.51 15.17
CA LEU A 205 10.14 15.31 14.77
C LEU A 205 11.07 14.10 14.87
N SER A 206 10.79 13.20 15.80
CA SER A 206 11.48 11.92 15.93
C SER A 206 10.52 10.76 15.69
N ARG A 207 11.02 9.69 15.06
CA ARG A 207 10.23 8.47 14.85
C ARG A 207 9.98 7.81 16.21
N ALA A 208 8.74 7.34 16.43
CA ALA A 208 8.39 6.61 17.63
C ALA A 208 9.22 5.31 17.73
N THR A 209 9.77 5.06 18.91
CA THR A 209 10.55 3.86 19.22
C THR A 209 9.76 2.93 20.13
N VAL A 210 9.95 1.63 19.97
CA VAL A 210 9.42 0.57 20.82
C VAL A 210 10.57 -0.10 21.56
N HIS A 211 10.26 -0.75 22.68
CA HIS A 211 11.25 -1.53 23.41
C HIS A 211 11.31 -2.92 22.80
N ASP A 212 12.49 -3.33 22.34
CA ASP A 212 12.72 -4.70 21.87
C ASP A 212 12.64 -5.65 23.08
N PRO A 213 11.77 -6.69 23.04
CA PRO A 213 11.62 -7.63 24.15
C PRO A 213 12.87 -8.50 24.38
N GLU A 214 13.70 -8.74 23.36
CA GLU A 214 14.90 -9.58 23.48
C GLU A 214 16.12 -8.77 23.91
N THR A 215 16.35 -7.62 23.26
CA THR A 215 17.57 -6.84 23.48
C THR A 215 17.41 -5.72 24.50
N GLY A 216 16.17 -5.37 24.84
CA GLY A 216 15.85 -4.26 25.75
C GLY A 216 16.18 -2.87 25.22
N LYS A 217 16.57 -2.76 23.95
CA LYS A 217 16.92 -1.49 23.33
C LYS A 217 15.71 -0.84 22.69
N LEU A 218 15.73 0.48 22.61
CA LEU A 218 14.76 1.25 21.85
C LEU A 218 15.05 1.08 20.35
N THR A 219 14.13 0.45 19.63
CA THR A 219 14.21 0.23 18.19
C THR A 219 12.97 0.79 17.51
N THR A 220 13.07 1.06 16.21
CA THR A 220 11.91 1.47 15.42
C THR A 220 11.19 0.21 14.92
N ALA A 221 9.92 0.05 15.26
CA ALA A 221 9.11 -1.02 14.69
C ALA A 221 8.70 -0.67 13.24
N GLN A 222 8.70 -1.69 12.39
CA GLN A 222 8.08 -1.64 11.05
C GLN A 222 6.59 -2.02 11.09
N TYR A 223 6.12 -2.55 12.22
CA TYR A 223 4.72 -2.88 12.44
C TYR A 223 4.06 -1.89 13.40
N ARG A 224 2.72 -1.82 13.35
CA ARG A 224 1.96 -0.97 14.25
C ARG A 224 2.04 -1.52 15.66
N VAL A 225 2.52 -0.70 16.59
CA VAL A 225 2.48 -1.00 18.02
C VAL A 225 1.44 -0.08 18.66
N SER A 226 0.39 -0.68 19.23
CA SER A 226 -0.53 0.05 20.11
C SER A 226 0.02 0.04 21.52
N LYS A 227 -0.10 1.18 22.20
CA LYS A 227 0.16 1.31 23.63
C LYS A 227 -1.03 0.84 24.45
#